data_AF-A0A1I7YXG7-F1
#
_entry.id   AF-A0A1I7YXG7-F1
#
_cell.length_a   1.000
_cell.length_b   1.000
_cell.length_c   1.000
_cell.angle_alpha   90.00
_cell.angle_beta   90.00
_cell.angle_gamma   90.00
#
_symmetry.space_group_name_H-M   'P 1'
#
loop_
_entity.id
_entity.type
_entity.pdbx_description
1 polymer ?
#
loop_
_entity_poly.entity_id
_entity_poly.type
_entity_poly.pdbx_seq_one_letter_code
_entity_poly.pdbx_strand_id
1 'polypeptide(L)'
;MPAIGLQTNLTDNWTIGTYAALARARKSGDADRLYGTDDIDRHGNLGVFTAYQLGNAKIEGSYYQALKSGYGATAVLDLSYRLWNDQDSSFSLGAELKWSNEKAMRTYFGVKSHEAAGSNGQLRTYRPDAGLRSYALYGQYTHKISESWSLQGLLGVNTLGEEAKDSPLVEKKSSVFGGIGLGYSF
;
A
#
# COMPACT_ATOMS: atom_id res chain seq x y z
N MET A 1 7.12 -1.08 -2.37
CA MET A 1 8.07 0.02 -2.09
C MET A 1 9.33 -0.61 -1.55
N PRO A 2 10.55 -0.17 -1.91
CA PRO A 2 11.75 -0.71 -1.28
C PRO A 2 11.71 -0.40 0.21
N ALA A 3 11.92 -1.43 1.02
CA ALA A 3 11.87 -1.38 2.47
C ALA A 3 12.97 -2.26 3.06
N ILE A 4 13.41 -1.90 4.25
CA ILE A 4 14.34 -2.67 5.08
C ILE A 4 13.77 -2.71 6.49
N GLY A 5 13.95 -3.83 7.20
CA GLY A 5 13.39 -3.98 8.52
C GLY A 5 14.08 -5.05 9.34
N LEU A 6 13.75 -5.06 10.62
CA LEU A 6 14.13 -6.08 11.58
C LEU A 6 12.85 -6.73 12.08
N GLN A 7 12.84 -8.06 12.17
CA GLN A 7 11.73 -8.82 12.71
C GLN A 7 12.21 -9.86 13.71
N THR A 8 11.32 -10.25 14.61
CA THR A 8 11.54 -11.35 15.56
C THR A 8 10.27 -12.16 15.73
N ASN A 9 10.43 -13.44 16.04
CA ASN A 9 9.32 -14.34 16.36
C ASN A 9 9.09 -14.31 17.87
N LEU A 10 7.90 -13.90 18.30
CA LEU A 10 7.47 -14.00 19.70
C LEU A 10 7.08 -15.43 20.05
N THR A 11 6.52 -16.14 19.07
CA THR A 11 6.16 -17.57 19.11
C THR A 11 6.36 -18.15 17.70
N ASP A 12 6.17 -19.46 17.53
CA ASP A 12 6.26 -20.13 16.22
C ASP A 12 5.28 -19.57 15.17
N ASN A 13 4.21 -18.92 15.61
CA ASN A 13 3.15 -18.41 14.77
C ASN A 13 2.94 -16.88 14.88
N TRP A 14 3.77 -16.17 15.65
CA TRP A 14 3.65 -14.73 15.85
C TRP A 14 4.97 -14.03 15.59
N THR A 15 4.98 -13.17 14.58
CA THR A 15 6.12 -12.31 14.22
C THR A 15 5.77 -10.85 14.50
N ILE A 16 6.71 -10.10 15.03
CA ILE A 16 6.65 -8.64 15.10
C ILE A 16 7.89 -8.04 14.47
N GLY A 17 7.80 -6.80 14.01
CA GLY A 17 8.96 -6.12 13.47
C GLY A 17 8.80 -4.62 13.27
N THR A 18 9.90 -4.01 12.88
CA THR A 18 10.01 -2.60 12.50
C THR A 18 10.59 -2.52 11.10
N TYR A 19 10.22 -1.48 10.35
CA TYR A 19 10.76 -1.28 9.01
C TYR A 19 10.84 0.20 8.65
N ALA A 20 11.80 0.52 7.78
CA ALA A 20 11.87 1.78 7.05
C ALA A 20 11.58 1.51 5.58
N ALA A 21 10.77 2.36 4.95
CA ALA A 21 10.42 2.24 3.53
C ALA A 21 10.55 3.58 2.80
N LEU A 22 10.90 3.56 1.52
CA LEU A 22 10.90 4.78 0.70
C LEU A 22 9.57 4.92 -0.04
N ALA A 23 8.85 6.00 0.27
CA ALA A 23 7.66 6.41 -0.46
C ALA A 23 8.05 7.04 -1.80
N ARG A 24 7.22 6.82 -2.82
CA ARG A 24 7.40 7.43 -4.15
C ARG A 24 7.03 8.90 -4.13
N ALA A 25 7.71 9.68 -4.95
CA ALA A 25 7.33 11.06 -5.24
C ALA A 25 6.12 11.09 -6.19
N ARG A 26 5.41 12.22 -6.22
CA ARG A 26 4.43 12.59 -7.24
C ARG A 26 4.68 14.04 -7.63
N LYS A 27 4.83 14.33 -8.91
CA LYS A 27 5.03 15.68 -9.42
C LYS A 27 3.79 16.17 -10.16
N SER A 28 3.60 17.48 -10.17
CA SER A 28 2.57 18.15 -10.99
C SER A 28 2.66 17.81 -12.48
N GLY A 29 3.87 17.55 -12.97
CA GLY A 29 4.12 17.13 -14.35
C GLY A 29 3.93 15.63 -14.64
N ASP A 30 3.56 14.81 -13.65
CA ASP A 30 3.39 13.36 -13.87
C ASP A 30 2.12 13.03 -14.68
N ALA A 31 1.13 13.93 -14.68
CA ALA A 31 -0.11 13.81 -15.47
C ALA A 31 -0.79 15.17 -15.61
N ASP A 32 -1.51 15.39 -16.72
CA ASP A 32 -2.22 16.66 -16.99
C ASP A 32 -3.15 17.10 -15.85
N ARG A 33 -3.85 16.15 -15.21
CA ARG A 33 -4.74 16.43 -14.06
C ARG A 33 -4.01 16.91 -12.80
N LEU A 34 -2.70 16.72 -12.72
CA LEU A 34 -1.88 17.19 -11.59
C LEU A 34 -1.31 18.59 -11.82
N TYR A 35 -1.60 19.20 -12.97
CA TYR A 35 -1.15 20.54 -13.30
C TYR A 35 -1.58 21.55 -12.22
N GLY A 36 -0.62 22.35 -11.76
CA GLY A 36 -0.83 23.36 -10.71
C GLY A 36 -0.87 22.82 -9.27
N THR A 37 -0.72 21.50 -9.05
CA THR A 37 -0.62 20.92 -7.70
C THR A 37 0.80 21.00 -7.13
N ASP A 38 0.92 21.00 -5.81
CA ASP A 38 2.21 20.87 -5.13
C ASP A 38 2.77 19.45 -5.34
N ASP A 39 4.09 19.37 -5.46
CA ASP A 39 4.79 18.10 -5.55
C ASP A 39 4.78 17.36 -4.18
N ILE A 40 4.57 16.05 -4.25
CA ILE A 40 4.85 15.14 -3.13
C ILE A 40 6.28 14.66 -3.27
N ASP A 41 7.15 15.12 -2.38
CA ASP A 41 8.55 14.70 -2.40
C ASP A 41 8.71 13.24 -2.02
N ARG A 42 9.77 12.63 -2.54
CA ARG A 42 10.25 11.35 -2.06
C ARG A 42 10.60 11.49 -0.57
N HIS A 43 10.11 10.57 0.25
CA HIS A 43 10.33 10.60 1.70
C HIS A 43 10.46 9.18 2.25
N GLY A 44 11.04 9.07 3.45
CA GLY A 44 11.03 7.84 4.21
C GLY A 44 9.75 7.68 5.01
N ASN A 45 9.34 6.45 5.21
CA ASN A 45 8.34 6.02 6.18
C ASN A 45 9.04 5.16 7.23
N LEU A 46 8.65 5.30 8.48
CA LEU A 46 9.03 4.40 9.56
C LEU A 46 7.78 3.68 10.05
N GLY A 47 7.84 2.37 10.20
CA GLY A 47 6.70 1.57 10.56
C GLY A 47 7.02 0.37 11.44
N VAL A 48 5.94 -0.19 11.97
CA VAL A 48 5.91 -1.43 12.74
C VAL A 48 4.90 -2.37 12.10
N PHE A 49 5.11 -3.66 12.28
CA PHE A 49 4.15 -4.67 11.86
C PHE A 49 4.08 -5.81 12.87
N THR A 50 2.95 -6.52 12.82
CA THR A 50 2.71 -7.78 13.51
C THR A 50 2.03 -8.72 12.55
N ALA A 51 2.44 -9.98 12.53
CA ALA A 51 1.85 -11.02 11.71
C ALA A 51 1.57 -12.26 12.56
N TYR A 52 0.37 -12.81 12.46
CA TYR A 52 -0.06 -14.00 13.17
C TYR A 52 -0.57 -15.06 12.20
N GLN A 53 -0.02 -16.27 12.31
CA GLN A 53 -0.36 -17.42 11.48
C GLN A 53 -1.37 -18.34 12.21
N LEU A 54 -2.53 -18.57 11.60
CA LEU A 54 -3.56 -19.49 12.09
C LEU A 54 -3.82 -20.58 11.05
N GLY A 55 -3.00 -21.64 11.10
CA GLY A 55 -3.07 -22.73 10.11
C GLY A 55 -2.82 -22.19 8.70
N ASN A 56 -3.84 -22.22 7.84
CA ASN A 56 -3.77 -21.70 6.47
C ASN A 56 -4.05 -20.20 6.36
N ALA A 57 -4.54 -19.56 7.42
CA ALA A 57 -4.78 -18.12 7.46
C ALA A 57 -3.58 -17.36 8.01
N LYS A 58 -3.33 -16.16 7.49
CA LYS A 58 -2.39 -15.19 8.05
C LYS A 58 -3.11 -13.85 8.22
N ILE A 59 -2.90 -13.24 9.38
CA ILE A 59 -3.37 -11.89 9.70
C ILE A 59 -2.15 -11.02 9.91
N GLU A 60 -2.03 -9.92 9.19
CA GLU A 60 -0.95 -8.96 9.34
C GLU A 60 -1.50 -7.56 9.57
N GLY A 61 -1.06 -6.90 10.64
CA GLY A 61 -1.34 -5.51 10.91
C GLY A 61 -0.04 -4.71 10.81
N SER A 62 -0.06 -3.60 10.08
CA SER A 62 1.08 -2.67 10.04
C SER A 62 0.64 -1.23 10.22
N TYR A 63 1.55 -0.42 10.72
CA TYR A 63 1.37 1.02 10.86
C TYR A 63 2.65 1.71 10.46
N TYR A 64 2.56 2.76 9.64
CA TYR A 64 3.69 3.59 9.28
C TYR A 64 3.36 5.08 9.32
N GLN A 65 4.36 5.84 9.74
CA GLN A 65 4.36 7.30 9.79
C GLN A 65 5.38 7.82 8.76
N ALA A 66 4.96 8.80 7.96
CA ALA A 66 5.88 9.52 7.09
C ALA A 66 6.87 10.33 7.93
N LEU A 67 8.17 10.22 7.62
CA LEU A 67 9.23 10.98 8.28
C LEU A 67 9.20 12.46 7.87
N LYS A 68 8.57 12.79 6.73
CA LYS A 68 8.34 14.16 6.33
C LYS A 68 7.18 14.75 7.12
N SER A 69 7.43 15.89 7.76
CA SER A 69 6.40 16.61 8.54
C SER A 69 5.18 16.93 7.69
N GLY A 70 4.00 16.73 8.27
CA GLY A 70 2.71 16.99 7.61
C GLY A 70 2.19 15.86 6.72
N TYR A 71 2.99 14.84 6.39
CA TYR A 71 2.58 13.79 5.45
C TYR A 71 1.73 12.66 6.07
N GLY A 72 1.66 12.61 7.40
CA GLY A 72 0.72 11.75 8.12
C GLY A 72 1.10 10.28 8.22
N ALA A 73 0.12 9.46 8.58
CA ALA A 73 0.31 8.04 8.89
C ALA A 73 -0.80 7.18 8.29
N THR A 74 -0.51 5.90 8.13
CA THR A 74 -1.43 4.90 7.59
C THR A 74 -1.30 3.59 8.38
N ALA A 75 -2.43 3.00 8.71
CA ALA A 75 -2.56 1.64 9.19
C ALA A 75 -3.00 0.72 8.03
N VAL A 76 -2.49 -0.49 8.01
CA VAL A 76 -2.84 -1.53 7.03
C VAL A 76 -3.22 -2.80 7.79
N LEU A 77 -4.34 -3.39 7.41
CA LEU A 77 -4.73 -4.73 7.83
C LEU A 77 -4.76 -5.62 6.59
N ASP A 78 -4.03 -6.72 6.63
CA ASP A 78 -3.96 -7.71 5.58
C ASP A 78 -4.40 -9.07 6.12
N LEU A 79 -5.28 -9.73 5.39
CA LEU A 79 -5.80 -11.04 5.70
C LEU A 79 -5.56 -11.92 4.48
N SER A 80 -4.88 -13.04 4.65
CA SER A 80 -4.69 -14.01 3.57
C SER A 80 -4.99 -15.42 4.02
N TYR A 81 -5.47 -16.23 3.08
CA TYR A 81 -5.79 -17.64 3.28
C TYR A 81 -5.20 -18.47 2.15
N ARG A 82 -4.37 -19.45 2.52
CA ARG A 82 -3.79 -20.41 1.58
C ARG A 82 -4.85 -21.41 1.17
N LEU A 83 -5.36 -21.28 -0.05
CA LEU A 83 -6.38 -22.16 -0.61
C LEU A 83 -5.80 -23.50 -1.05
N TRP A 84 -4.57 -23.46 -1.57
CA TRP A 84 -3.93 -24.63 -2.16
C TRP A 84 -2.44 -24.62 -1.88
N ASN A 85 -1.89 -25.79 -1.61
CA ASN A 85 -0.49 -26.01 -1.34
C ASN A 85 -0.12 -27.46 -1.68
N ASP A 86 0.85 -27.64 -2.56
CA ASP A 86 1.48 -28.93 -2.84
C ASP A 86 2.99 -28.87 -2.49
N GLN A 87 3.80 -29.76 -3.08
CA GLN A 87 5.24 -29.83 -2.80
C GLN A 87 6.00 -28.59 -3.29
N ASP A 88 5.58 -28.03 -4.42
CA ASP A 88 6.31 -26.99 -5.14
C ASP A 88 5.53 -25.67 -5.21
N SER A 89 4.21 -25.72 -5.10
CA SER A 89 3.34 -24.62 -5.44
C SER A 89 2.36 -24.29 -4.32
N SER A 90 2.05 -23.01 -4.18
CA SER A 90 0.99 -22.55 -3.28
C SER A 90 0.20 -21.42 -3.92
N PHE A 91 -1.08 -21.40 -3.61
CA PHE A 91 -1.99 -20.32 -3.99
C PHE A 91 -2.72 -19.81 -2.77
N SER A 92 -2.70 -18.49 -2.60
CA SER A 92 -3.39 -17.79 -1.51
C SER A 92 -4.29 -16.70 -2.08
N LEU A 93 -5.44 -16.51 -1.45
CA LEU A 93 -6.26 -15.31 -1.65
C LEU A 93 -6.07 -14.40 -0.45
N GLY A 94 -6.08 -13.10 -0.68
CA GLY A 94 -5.99 -12.12 0.39
C GLY A 94 -6.85 -10.89 0.16
N ALA A 95 -7.09 -10.19 1.26
CA ALA A 95 -7.79 -8.93 1.34
C ALA A 95 -6.97 -7.94 2.17
N GLU A 96 -6.85 -6.71 1.68
CA GLU A 96 -6.10 -5.65 2.34
C GLU A 96 -7.03 -4.46 2.60
N LEU A 97 -6.93 -3.84 3.78
CA LEU A 97 -7.58 -2.59 4.14
C LEU A 97 -6.51 -1.57 4.51
N LYS A 98 -6.57 -0.38 3.92
CA LYS A 98 -5.68 0.75 4.23
C LYS A 98 -6.49 1.88 4.83
N TRP A 99 -6.16 2.28 6.05
CA TRP A 99 -6.77 3.42 6.73
C TRP A 99 -5.72 4.50 6.96
N SER A 100 -6.04 5.75 6.60
CA SER A 100 -5.11 6.87 6.68
C SER A 100 -5.68 7.99 7.52
N ASN A 101 -4.83 8.64 8.30
CA ASN A 101 -5.23 9.84 9.04
C ASN A 101 -5.44 11.04 8.09
N GLU A 102 -6.03 12.13 8.61
CA GLU A 102 -6.32 13.34 7.82
C GLU A 102 -5.09 13.88 7.09
N LYS A 103 -3.92 13.86 7.75
CA LYS A 103 -2.67 14.36 7.17
C LYS A 103 -2.26 13.54 5.95
N ALA A 104 -2.31 12.22 6.04
CA ALA A 104 -2.02 11.32 4.93
C ALA A 104 -3.08 11.44 3.82
N MET A 105 -4.36 11.50 4.17
CA MET A 105 -5.44 11.70 3.19
C MET A 105 -5.28 13.02 2.43
N ARG A 106 -5.02 14.12 3.13
CA ARG A 106 -4.81 15.44 2.51
C ARG A 106 -3.52 15.51 1.68
N THR A 107 -2.49 14.76 2.05
CA THR A 107 -1.23 14.71 1.28
C THR A 107 -1.45 14.06 -0.09
N TYR A 108 -2.18 12.94 -0.15
CA TYR A 108 -2.34 12.18 -1.39
C TYR A 108 -3.59 12.56 -2.20
N PHE A 109 -4.65 13.01 -1.53
CA PHE A 109 -5.97 13.23 -2.12
C PHE A 109 -6.49 14.65 -1.92
N GLY A 110 -5.83 15.50 -1.13
CA GLY A 110 -6.25 16.89 -0.93
C GLY A 110 -5.88 17.81 -2.09
N VAL A 111 -6.67 18.88 -2.24
CA VAL A 111 -6.43 20.00 -3.16
C VAL A 111 -6.61 21.30 -2.38
N LYS A 112 -5.53 22.05 -2.21
CA LYS A 112 -5.48 23.34 -1.53
C LYS A 112 -6.02 24.45 -2.44
N SER A 113 -6.39 25.58 -1.85
CA SER A 113 -6.96 26.73 -2.57
C SER A 113 -6.05 27.26 -3.68
N HIS A 114 -4.74 27.32 -3.44
CA HIS A 114 -3.79 27.77 -4.46
C HIS A 114 -3.61 26.78 -5.59
N GLU A 115 -3.69 25.47 -5.32
CA GLU A 115 -3.58 24.41 -6.34
C GLU A 115 -4.81 24.43 -7.26
N ALA A 116 -6.01 24.58 -6.69
CA ALA A 116 -7.24 24.73 -7.47
C ALA A 116 -7.17 25.95 -8.39
N ALA A 117 -6.71 27.10 -7.87
CA ALA A 117 -6.53 28.32 -8.68
C ALA A 117 -5.46 28.16 -9.77
N GLY A 118 -4.34 27.49 -9.45
CA GLY A 118 -3.23 27.23 -10.37
C GLY A 118 -3.51 26.17 -11.42
N SER A 119 -4.54 25.34 -11.24
CA SER A 119 -4.92 24.28 -12.18
C SER A 119 -5.72 24.75 -13.41
N ASN A 120 -5.83 26.07 -13.63
CA ASN A 120 -6.66 26.66 -14.70
C ASN A 120 -8.12 26.18 -14.67
N GLY A 121 -8.69 26.02 -13.47
CA GLY A 121 -10.08 25.58 -13.28
C GLY A 121 -10.33 24.08 -13.39
N GLN A 122 -9.30 23.25 -13.56
CA GLN A 122 -9.46 21.79 -13.67
C GLN A 122 -9.76 21.12 -12.32
N LEU A 123 -9.25 21.68 -11.22
CA LEU A 123 -9.41 21.11 -9.88
C LEU A 123 -10.27 22.03 -9.02
N ARG A 124 -11.16 21.43 -8.23
CA ARG A 124 -11.84 22.10 -7.11
C ARG A 124 -11.06 21.87 -5.83
N THR A 125 -11.15 22.82 -4.89
CA THR A 125 -10.62 22.61 -3.54
C THR A 125 -11.26 21.40 -2.90
N TYR A 126 -10.45 20.57 -2.26
CA TYR A 126 -10.92 19.35 -1.63
C TYR A 126 -10.06 19.03 -0.41
N ARG A 127 -10.73 18.79 0.71
CA ARG A 127 -10.08 18.56 1.99
C ARG A 127 -10.64 17.27 2.58
N PRO A 128 -10.04 16.11 2.25
CA PRO A 128 -10.50 14.85 2.78
C PRO A 128 -10.21 14.75 4.28
N ASP A 129 -11.06 13.99 4.96
CA ASP A 129 -10.87 13.64 6.37
C ASP A 129 -10.15 12.30 6.53
N ALA A 130 -9.89 11.89 7.77
CA ALA A 130 -9.32 10.59 8.07
C ALA A 130 -10.33 9.49 7.69
N GLY A 131 -9.84 8.37 7.18
CA GLY A 131 -10.76 7.32 6.76
C GLY A 131 -10.10 6.16 6.05
N LEU A 132 -10.97 5.28 5.54
CA LEU A 132 -10.57 4.21 4.64
C LEU A 132 -10.00 4.82 3.37
N ARG A 133 -8.70 4.62 3.16
CA ARG A 133 -8.00 5.06 1.96
C ARG A 133 -8.29 4.13 0.80
N SER A 134 -8.18 2.83 1.03
CA SER A 134 -8.47 1.81 0.01
C SER A 134 -8.70 0.44 0.63
N TYR A 135 -9.26 -0.45 -0.18
CA TYR A 135 -9.35 -1.88 0.10
C TYR A 135 -9.00 -2.66 -1.17
N ALA A 136 -8.38 -3.81 -1.01
CA ALA A 136 -7.97 -4.65 -2.12
C ALA A 136 -8.35 -6.10 -1.91
N LEU A 137 -8.56 -6.81 -3.02
CA LEU A 137 -8.61 -8.26 -3.09
C LEU A 137 -7.52 -8.73 -4.04
N TYR A 138 -6.79 -9.76 -3.69
CA TYR A 138 -5.69 -10.26 -4.49
C TYR A 138 -5.51 -11.77 -4.38
N GLY A 139 -4.90 -12.35 -5.41
CA GLY A 139 -4.39 -13.71 -5.41
C GLY A 139 -2.87 -13.68 -5.52
N GLN A 140 -2.21 -14.55 -4.75
CA GLN A 140 -0.78 -14.75 -4.78
C GLN A 140 -0.48 -16.21 -5.09
N TYR A 141 0.34 -16.43 -6.11
CA TYR A 141 0.84 -17.74 -6.50
C TYR A 141 2.34 -17.79 -6.24
N THR A 142 2.83 -18.88 -5.64
CA THR A 142 4.25 -19.14 -5.48
C THR A 142 4.55 -20.52 -6.03
N HIS A 143 5.63 -20.67 -6.80
CA HIS A 143 6.09 -21.93 -7.36
C HIS A 143 7.60 -22.07 -7.21
N LYS A 144 8.05 -23.18 -6.61
CA LYS A 144 9.46 -23.55 -6.53
C LYS A 144 9.89 -24.09 -7.88
N ILE A 145 10.87 -23.44 -8.49
CA ILE A 145 11.48 -23.87 -9.75
C ILE A 145 12.55 -24.93 -9.45
N SER A 146 13.27 -24.75 -8.33
CA SER A 146 14.28 -25.67 -7.81
C SER A 146 14.45 -25.44 -6.30
N GLU A 147 15.35 -26.18 -5.66
CA GLU A 147 15.67 -26.00 -4.24
C GLU A 147 16.09 -24.57 -3.89
N SER A 148 16.75 -23.87 -4.83
CA SER A 148 17.26 -22.51 -4.61
C SER A 148 16.43 -21.42 -5.28
N TRP A 149 15.51 -21.74 -6.21
CA TRP A 149 14.78 -20.74 -7.00
C TRP A 149 13.27 -20.85 -6.81
N SER A 150 12.63 -19.71 -6.60
CA SER A 150 11.17 -19.59 -6.54
C SER A 150 10.66 -18.50 -7.47
N LEU A 151 9.51 -18.74 -8.07
CA LEU A 151 8.70 -17.78 -8.81
C LEU A 151 7.53 -17.35 -7.94
N GLN A 152 7.24 -16.05 -7.93
CA GLN A 152 6.09 -15.48 -7.23
C GLN A 152 5.29 -14.64 -8.21
N GLY A 153 3.98 -14.83 -8.24
CA GLY A 153 3.03 -14.03 -9.00
C GLY A 153 1.98 -13.42 -8.07
N LEU A 154 1.62 -12.17 -8.33
CA LEU A 154 0.59 -11.43 -7.61
C LEU A 154 -0.34 -10.77 -8.62
N LEU A 155 -1.64 -10.85 -8.38
CA LEU A 155 -2.65 -10.12 -9.14
C LEU A 155 -3.80 -9.72 -8.22
N GLY A 156 -4.29 -8.51 -8.35
CA GLY A 156 -5.40 -8.03 -7.53
C GLY A 156 -6.08 -6.79 -8.06
N VAL A 157 -7.14 -6.40 -7.37
CA VAL A 157 -7.91 -5.18 -7.63
C VAL A 157 -7.92 -4.37 -6.35
N ASN A 158 -7.51 -3.11 -6.43
CA ASN A 158 -7.57 -2.15 -5.34
C ASN A 158 -8.63 -1.10 -5.64
N THR A 159 -9.52 -0.84 -4.69
CA THR A 159 -10.58 0.17 -4.78
C THR A 159 -10.39 1.21 -3.69
N LEU A 160 -10.54 2.49 -4.04
CA LEU A 160 -10.42 3.61 -3.12
C LEU A 160 -11.65 3.68 -2.20
N GLY A 161 -11.41 4.02 -0.93
CA GLY A 161 -12.48 4.36 0.00
C GLY A 161 -13.10 5.72 -0.31
N GLU A 162 -14.17 6.07 0.40
CA GLU A 162 -15.02 7.22 0.07
C GLU A 162 -14.28 8.56 -0.04
N GLU A 163 -13.61 8.97 1.02
CA GLU A 163 -12.84 10.21 1.05
C GLU A 163 -11.74 10.28 -0.03
N ALA A 164 -11.18 9.12 -0.40
CA ALA A 164 -10.19 9.04 -1.47
C ALA A 164 -10.84 9.11 -2.85
N LYS A 165 -11.93 8.36 -3.09
CA LYS A 165 -12.58 8.20 -4.41
C LYS A 165 -13.21 9.50 -4.92
N ASP A 166 -13.55 10.43 -4.03
CA ASP A 166 -14.22 11.70 -4.35
C ASP A 166 -13.24 12.87 -4.57
N SER A 167 -11.94 12.59 -4.39
CA SER A 167 -10.89 13.56 -4.70
C SER A 167 -10.87 13.92 -6.19
N PRO A 168 -10.78 15.22 -6.54
CA PRO A 168 -10.57 15.67 -7.92
C PRO A 168 -9.29 15.14 -8.56
N LEU A 169 -8.34 14.66 -7.75
CA LEU A 169 -7.09 14.08 -8.21
C LEU A 169 -7.23 12.61 -8.63
N VAL A 170 -8.39 11.97 -8.43
CA VAL A 170 -8.61 10.56 -8.76
C VAL A 170 -9.22 10.40 -10.15
N GLU A 171 -8.58 9.55 -10.96
CA GLU A 171 -9.09 9.15 -12.28
C GLU A 171 -9.99 7.92 -12.19
N LYS A 172 -9.46 6.91 -11.49
CA LYS A 172 -9.99 5.57 -11.44
C LYS A 172 -10.18 5.22 -9.98
N LYS A 173 -11.42 4.93 -9.62
CA LYS A 173 -11.80 4.53 -8.26
C LYS A 173 -11.29 3.12 -7.94
N SER A 174 -11.14 2.28 -8.96
CA SER A 174 -10.58 0.94 -8.86
C SER A 174 -9.47 0.75 -9.88
N SER A 175 -8.44 -0.02 -9.52
CA SER A 175 -7.30 -0.31 -10.38
C SER A 175 -6.83 -1.74 -10.18
N VAL A 176 -6.48 -2.40 -11.29
CA VAL A 176 -5.82 -3.70 -11.26
C VAL A 176 -4.35 -3.47 -10.97
N PHE A 177 -3.77 -4.29 -10.11
CA PHE A 177 -2.33 -4.33 -9.86
C PHE A 177 -1.84 -5.77 -9.92
N GLY A 178 -0.57 -5.94 -10.26
CA GLY A 178 0.04 -7.25 -10.27
C GLY A 178 1.53 -7.16 -10.49
N GLY A 179 2.20 -8.29 -10.35
CA GLY A 179 3.64 -8.38 -10.51
C GLY A 179 4.11 -9.83 -10.48
N ILE A 180 5.32 -10.03 -10.98
CA ILE A 180 6.03 -11.31 -10.94
C ILE A 180 7.40 -11.05 -10.31
N GLY A 181 7.86 -11.95 -9.46
CA GLY A 181 9.15 -11.88 -8.79
C GLY A 181 9.85 -13.24 -8.78
N LEU A 182 11.18 -13.20 -8.76
CA LEU A 182 12.03 -14.37 -8.56
C LEU A 182 12.72 -14.25 -7.20
N GLY A 183 12.67 -15.31 -6.41
CA GLY A 183 13.38 -15.43 -5.15
C GLY A 183 14.50 -16.46 -5.26
N TYR A 184 15.64 -16.17 -4.64
CA TYR A 184 16.77 -17.09 -4.53
C TYR A 184 17.12 -17.36 -3.07
N SER A 185 17.31 -18.61 -2.69
CA SER A 185 17.76 -19.05 -1.37
C SER A 185 19.05 -19.89 -1.47
N PHE A 186 20.02 -19.59 -0.60
CA PHE A 186 21.31 -20.29 -0.48
C PHE A 186 21.21 -21.47 0.46
#